data_AF-A0A7S1J2W2-F1
#
_entry.id   AF-A0A7S1J2W2-F1
#
_cell.length_a   1.000
_cell.length_b   1.000
_cell.length_c   1.000
_cell.angle_alpha   90.00
_cell.angle_beta   90.00
_cell.angle_gamma   90.00
#
_symmetry.space_group_name_H-M   'P 1'
#
loop_
_entity.id
_entity.type
_entity.pdbx_description
1 polymer ?
#
loop_
_entity_poly.entity_id
_entity_poly.type
_entity_poly.pdbx_seq_one_letter_code
_entity_poly.pdbx_strand_id
1 'polypeptide(L)'
;MPVQDDAIAAEQSVRAALVQLFIFMLLAVPVFLFLVSLILGAFIAAIEDWTLSDGFFFIAALAATATNPIVSVVPATSSGTAFSAIVGAWALAFMMLILSMLTGDVMEPIAIKLGLSTPGKQMSNREAICKCLGVLLIVLPLWNFFWSAILGGPLAAAEGWAYADGFWFSLGVMTASTTGYTSAAPGTPLGMVFSVLFDCWSLSLAAIGLGFLDSQIAEHLCLAIGFSAGVTSLGCSGQQYTDPVNSPQPSIKLSLLQLTVFLIIVVPAFAFLTSLVLGGHCGAG
;
A
#
# COMPACT_ATOMS: atom_id res chain seq x y z
N MET A 1 33.48 2.44 -26.65
CA MET A 1 32.28 3.30 -26.65
C MET A 1 31.27 2.81 -25.60
N PRO A 2 31.65 2.68 -24.31
CA PRO A 2 30.79 2.08 -23.28
C PRO A 2 29.58 2.96 -22.89
N VAL A 3 29.65 4.28 -23.12
CA VAL A 3 28.66 5.25 -22.63
C VAL A 3 27.26 5.05 -23.21
N GLN A 4 27.14 4.51 -24.43
CA GLN A 4 25.83 4.36 -25.09
C GLN A 4 25.05 3.14 -24.58
N ASP A 5 25.74 2.05 -24.25
CA ASP A 5 25.10 0.80 -23.81
C ASP A 5 24.52 0.95 -22.39
N ASP A 6 25.20 1.69 -21.51
CA ASP A 6 24.75 1.96 -20.14
C ASP A 6 23.44 2.77 -20.10
N ALA A 7 23.29 3.74 -21.00
CA ALA A 7 22.09 4.58 -21.07
C ALA A 7 20.84 3.78 -21.49
N ILE A 8 21.01 2.85 -22.43
CA ILE A 8 19.92 1.97 -22.90
C ILE A 8 19.50 1.01 -21.78
N ALA A 9 20.46 0.42 -21.06
CA ALA A 9 20.18 -0.46 -19.94
C ALA A 9 19.41 0.25 -18.81
N ALA A 10 19.80 1.49 -18.49
CA ALA A 10 19.12 2.28 -17.47
C ALA A 10 17.66 2.60 -17.85
N GLU A 11 17.40 2.96 -19.11
CA GLU A 11 16.02 3.22 -19.58
C GLU A 11 15.15 1.97 -19.53
N GLN A 12 15.69 0.81 -19.92
CA GLN A 12 14.98 -0.47 -19.85
C GLN A 12 14.62 -0.83 -18.40
N SER A 13 15.52 -0.60 -17.46
CA SER A 13 15.27 -0.82 -16.02
C SER A 13 14.13 0.06 -15.50
N VAL A 14 14.13 1.35 -15.84
CA VAL A 14 13.03 2.28 -15.44
C VAL A 14 11.70 1.84 -16.04
N ARG A 15 11.67 1.44 -17.31
CA ARG A 15 10.43 0.97 -17.96
C ARG A 15 9.89 -0.28 -17.28
N ALA A 16 10.76 -1.25 -16.96
CA ALA A 16 10.37 -2.47 -16.26
C ALA A 16 9.79 -2.16 -14.87
N ALA A 17 10.44 -1.29 -14.10
CA ALA A 17 9.98 -0.84 -12.80
C ALA A 17 8.59 -0.17 -12.87
N LEU A 18 8.39 0.74 -13.83
CA LEU A 18 7.10 1.42 -14.03
C LEU A 18 5.98 0.44 -14.40
N VAL A 19 6.25 -0.54 -15.27
CA VAL A 19 5.29 -1.57 -15.65
C VAL A 19 4.94 -2.44 -14.44
N GLN A 20 5.93 -2.89 -13.68
CA GLN A 20 5.71 -3.69 -12.47
C GLN A 20 4.88 -2.92 -11.45
N LEU A 21 5.22 -1.65 -11.21
CA LEU A 21 4.47 -0.77 -10.31
C LEU A 21 3.02 -0.60 -10.76
N PHE A 22 2.79 -0.38 -12.04
CA PHE A 22 1.45 -0.20 -12.61
C PHE A 22 0.60 -1.46 -12.50
N ILE A 23 1.15 -2.63 -12.86
CA ILE A 23 0.46 -3.92 -12.72
C ILE A 23 0.12 -4.19 -11.26
N PHE A 24 1.07 -3.94 -10.36
CA PHE A 24 0.88 -4.23 -8.95
C PHE A 24 -0.19 -3.31 -8.32
N MET A 25 -0.09 -2.01 -8.58
CA MET A 25 -1.01 -0.99 -8.07
C MET A 25 -2.42 -1.12 -8.62
N LEU A 26 -2.57 -1.30 -9.95
CA LEU A 26 -3.89 -1.25 -10.58
C LEU A 26 -4.60 -2.58 -10.63
N LEU A 27 -3.86 -3.69 -10.57
CA LEU A 27 -4.45 -5.02 -10.75
C LEU A 27 -4.20 -5.92 -9.53
N ALA A 28 -2.94 -6.13 -9.15
CA ALA A 28 -2.62 -7.15 -8.15
C ALA A 28 -3.23 -6.84 -6.77
N VAL A 29 -3.02 -5.62 -6.26
CA VAL A 29 -3.52 -5.21 -4.93
C VAL A 29 -5.05 -5.19 -4.89
N PRO A 30 -5.76 -4.51 -5.81
CA PRO A 30 -7.22 -4.51 -5.80
C PRO A 30 -7.83 -5.91 -5.91
N VAL A 31 -7.36 -6.74 -6.85
CA VAL A 31 -7.92 -8.09 -7.06
C VAL A 31 -7.72 -8.94 -5.81
N PHE A 32 -6.53 -8.89 -5.21
CA PHE A 32 -6.25 -9.63 -3.99
C PHE A 32 -7.17 -9.19 -2.83
N LEU A 33 -7.29 -7.87 -2.62
CA LEU A 33 -8.15 -7.32 -1.56
C LEU A 33 -9.61 -7.71 -1.79
N PHE A 34 -10.13 -7.62 -3.01
CA PHE A 34 -11.49 -8.04 -3.32
C PHE A 34 -11.74 -9.53 -3.05
N LEU A 35 -10.80 -10.40 -3.39
CA LEU A 35 -10.91 -11.83 -3.12
C LEU A 35 -10.93 -12.13 -1.61
N VAL A 36 -10.03 -11.49 -0.85
CA VAL A 36 -9.99 -11.66 0.61
C VAL A 36 -11.25 -11.10 1.25
N SER A 37 -11.72 -9.93 0.84
CA SER A 37 -12.94 -9.30 1.34
C SER A 37 -14.18 -10.12 1.05
N LEU A 38 -14.23 -10.86 -0.06
CA LEU A 38 -15.33 -11.78 -0.33
C LEU A 38 -15.38 -12.93 0.69
N ILE A 39 -14.22 -13.52 0.99
CA ILE A 39 -14.12 -14.65 1.92
C ILE A 39 -14.38 -14.18 3.36
N LEU A 40 -13.62 -13.19 3.82
CA LEU A 40 -13.71 -12.66 5.19
C LEU A 40 -15.02 -11.89 5.42
N GLY A 41 -15.55 -11.25 4.38
CA GLY A 41 -16.85 -10.58 4.38
C GLY A 41 -18.00 -11.54 4.61
N ALA A 42 -17.94 -12.74 4.02
CA ALA A 42 -18.92 -13.79 4.28
C ALA A 42 -18.89 -14.26 5.75
N PHE A 43 -17.70 -14.38 6.34
CA PHE A 43 -17.56 -14.75 7.76
C PHE A 43 -18.16 -13.70 8.69
N ILE A 44 -17.82 -12.41 8.53
CA ILE A 44 -18.37 -11.37 9.41
C ILE A 44 -19.88 -11.20 9.20
N ALA A 45 -20.37 -11.35 7.96
CA ALA A 45 -21.79 -11.32 7.67
C ALA A 45 -22.55 -12.43 8.41
N ALA A 46 -21.99 -13.64 8.49
CA ALA A 46 -22.58 -14.74 9.25
C ALA A 46 -22.51 -14.52 10.79
N ILE A 47 -21.49 -13.83 11.30
CA ILE A 47 -21.34 -13.54 12.73
C ILE A 47 -22.32 -12.45 13.20
N GLU A 48 -22.58 -11.46 12.36
CA GLU A 48 -23.37 -10.27 12.69
C GLU A 48 -24.78 -10.27 12.08
N ASP A 49 -25.19 -11.38 11.45
CA ASP A 49 -26.44 -11.51 10.70
C ASP A 49 -26.62 -10.41 9.63
N TRP A 50 -25.54 -10.02 8.96
CA TRP A 50 -25.57 -9.05 7.87
C TRP A 50 -25.81 -9.69 6.51
N THR A 51 -26.14 -8.84 5.53
CA THR A 51 -26.08 -9.28 4.14
C THR A 51 -24.63 -9.53 3.73
N LEU A 52 -24.42 -10.44 2.76
CA LEU A 52 -23.08 -10.68 2.20
C LEU A 52 -22.46 -9.39 1.62
N SER A 53 -23.29 -8.50 1.06
CA SER A 53 -22.85 -7.21 0.52
C SER A 53 -22.26 -6.31 1.61
N ASP A 54 -22.95 -6.19 2.74
CA ASP A 54 -22.49 -5.35 3.85
C ASP A 54 -21.19 -5.91 4.45
N GLY A 55 -21.12 -7.23 4.66
CA GLY A 55 -19.90 -7.88 5.14
C GLY A 55 -18.72 -7.72 4.18
N PHE A 56 -18.96 -7.88 2.87
CA PHE A 56 -17.95 -7.68 1.83
C PHE A 56 -17.39 -6.25 1.83
N PHE A 57 -18.25 -5.23 1.76
CA PHE A 57 -17.80 -3.84 1.71
C PHE A 57 -17.22 -3.37 3.06
N PHE A 58 -17.71 -3.90 4.18
CA PHE A 58 -17.10 -3.68 5.49
C PHE A 58 -15.65 -4.17 5.53
N ILE A 59 -15.40 -5.42 5.11
CA ILE A 59 -14.02 -5.95 5.11
C ILE A 59 -13.18 -5.31 4.01
N ALA A 60 -13.73 -4.98 2.85
CA ALA A 60 -13.01 -4.24 1.80
C ALA A 60 -12.53 -2.87 2.28
N ALA A 61 -13.40 -2.10 2.94
CA ALA A 61 -13.04 -0.83 3.58
C ALA A 61 -11.93 -1.04 4.62
N LEU A 62 -12.12 -2.01 5.52
CA LEU A 62 -11.15 -2.30 6.58
C LEU A 62 -9.79 -2.73 6.03
N ALA A 63 -9.78 -3.59 5.01
CA ALA A 63 -8.56 -4.13 4.41
C ALA A 63 -7.81 -3.09 3.57
N ALA A 64 -8.54 -2.19 2.92
CA ALA A 64 -7.98 -1.03 2.24
C ALA A 64 -7.65 0.12 3.19
N THR A 65 -7.77 -0.08 4.51
CA THR A 65 -7.55 0.96 5.55
C THR A 65 -8.35 2.23 5.30
N ALA A 66 -9.52 2.09 4.67
CA ALA A 66 -10.39 3.19 4.32
C ALA A 66 -10.76 3.97 5.57
N THR A 67 -10.59 5.29 5.51
CA THR A 67 -10.87 6.16 6.63
C THR A 67 -12.34 6.57 6.70
N ASN A 68 -13.04 6.51 5.57
CA ASN A 68 -14.46 6.81 5.47
C ASN A 68 -15.26 5.51 5.50
N PRO A 69 -16.31 5.41 6.34
CA PRO A 69 -17.16 4.23 6.37
C PRO A 69 -17.90 4.09 5.03
N ILE A 70 -17.67 2.98 4.33
CA ILE A 70 -18.34 2.64 3.06
C ILE A 70 -19.73 2.02 3.31
N VAL A 71 -19.91 1.41 4.48
CA VAL A 71 -21.18 0.83 4.94
C VAL A 71 -21.60 1.47 6.26
N SER A 72 -22.90 1.45 6.54
CA SER A 72 -23.48 2.01 7.77
C SER A 72 -23.52 1.03 8.95
N VAL A 73 -23.16 -0.23 8.71
CA VAL A 73 -23.13 -1.27 9.75
C VAL A 73 -21.80 -1.28 10.51
N VAL A 74 -21.87 -1.58 11.80
CA VAL A 74 -20.71 -1.78 12.68
C VAL A 74 -20.94 -3.03 13.52
N PRO A 75 -19.90 -3.83 13.84
CA PRO A 75 -20.07 -5.05 14.62
C PRO A 75 -20.75 -4.77 15.96
N ALA A 76 -21.88 -5.42 16.21
CA ALA A 76 -22.64 -5.29 17.44
C ALA A 76 -22.30 -6.40 18.44
N THR A 77 -21.80 -7.55 17.97
CA THR A 77 -21.41 -8.67 18.83
C THR A 77 -19.96 -8.55 19.28
N SER A 78 -19.64 -9.11 20.46
CA SER A 78 -18.26 -9.22 20.94
C SER A 78 -17.40 -10.06 19.98
N SER A 79 -17.98 -11.10 19.37
CA SER A 79 -17.33 -11.95 18.39
C SER A 79 -16.96 -11.20 17.11
N GLY A 80 -17.89 -10.41 16.54
CA GLY A 80 -17.60 -9.65 15.32
C GLY A 80 -16.66 -8.48 15.58
N THR A 81 -16.70 -7.87 16.77
CA THR A 81 -15.70 -6.87 17.19
C THR A 81 -14.30 -7.48 17.25
N ALA A 82 -14.15 -8.65 17.89
CA ALA A 82 -12.88 -9.35 17.97
C ALA A 82 -12.37 -9.81 16.59
N PHE A 83 -13.26 -10.36 15.75
CA PHE A 83 -12.94 -10.74 14.38
C PHE A 83 -12.45 -9.54 13.56
N SER A 84 -13.17 -8.42 13.62
CA SER A 84 -12.81 -7.19 12.89
C SER A 84 -11.46 -6.63 13.36
N ALA A 85 -11.15 -6.68 14.65
CA ALA A 85 -9.85 -6.27 15.16
C ALA A 85 -8.70 -7.15 14.63
N ILE A 86 -8.91 -8.47 14.56
CA ILE A 86 -7.92 -9.40 13.99
C ILE A 86 -7.72 -9.14 12.50
N VAL A 87 -8.81 -8.98 11.74
CA VAL A 87 -8.73 -8.68 10.29
C VAL A 87 -8.05 -7.33 10.05
N GLY A 88 -8.35 -6.31 10.87
CA GLY A 88 -7.68 -5.01 10.78
C GLY A 88 -6.18 -5.10 11.05
N ALA A 89 -5.75 -5.83 12.08
CA ALA A 89 -4.35 -6.06 12.36
C ALA A 89 -3.64 -6.83 11.23
N TRP A 90 -4.30 -7.84 10.68
CA TRP A 90 -3.82 -8.58 9.51
C TRP A 90 -3.67 -7.68 8.29
N ALA A 91 -4.67 -6.87 7.97
CA ALA A 91 -4.66 -5.96 6.84
C ALA A 91 -3.51 -4.96 6.94
N LEU A 92 -3.30 -4.37 8.12
CA LEU A 92 -2.16 -3.48 8.35
C LEU A 92 -0.81 -4.18 8.12
N ALA A 93 -0.64 -5.41 8.62
CA ALA A 93 0.59 -6.18 8.41
C ALA A 93 0.81 -6.51 6.92
N PHE A 94 -0.26 -6.91 6.23
CA PHE A 94 -0.22 -7.18 4.80
C PHE A 94 0.12 -5.92 4.00
N MET A 95 -0.46 -4.78 4.37
CA MET A 95 -0.15 -3.49 3.76
C MET A 95 1.33 -3.16 3.92
N MET A 96 1.90 -3.26 5.12
CA MET A 96 3.34 -3.00 5.33
C MET A 96 4.24 -3.91 4.48
N LEU A 97 3.82 -5.15 4.23
CA LEU A 97 4.53 -6.06 3.33
C LEU A 97 4.48 -5.57 1.87
N ILE A 98 3.30 -5.16 1.39
CA ILE A 98 3.13 -4.52 0.08
C ILE A 98 4.05 -3.28 -0.03
N LEU A 99 4.05 -2.42 0.99
CA LEU A 99 4.90 -1.22 1.00
C LEU A 99 6.37 -1.62 0.83
N SER A 100 6.85 -2.57 1.64
CA SER A 100 8.24 -3.03 1.60
C SER A 100 8.65 -3.64 0.25
N MET A 101 7.74 -4.33 -0.44
CA MET A 101 8.01 -4.86 -1.78
C MET A 101 8.11 -3.76 -2.83
N LEU A 102 7.40 -2.65 -2.64
CA LEU A 102 7.40 -1.53 -3.57
C LEU A 102 8.58 -0.58 -3.32
N THR A 103 9.05 -0.38 -2.09
CA THR A 103 10.05 0.68 -1.78
C THR A 103 11.48 0.39 -2.26
N GLY A 104 11.86 -0.89 -2.45
CA GLY A 104 13.23 -1.29 -2.79
C GLY A 104 13.57 -1.21 -4.29
N ASP A 105 13.90 -2.35 -4.88
CA ASP A 105 14.41 -2.50 -6.26
C ASP A 105 13.53 -1.82 -7.33
N VAL A 106 12.23 -1.68 -7.07
CA VAL A 106 11.29 -1.02 -7.98
C VAL A 106 11.49 0.49 -8.01
N MET A 107 11.76 1.12 -6.87
CA MET A 107 11.86 2.58 -6.78
C MET A 107 13.26 3.11 -7.06
N GLU A 108 14.31 2.31 -6.89
CA GLU A 108 15.69 2.76 -7.11
C GLU A 108 15.94 3.32 -8.54
N PRO A 109 15.57 2.63 -9.65
CA PRO A 109 15.78 3.16 -11.00
C PRO A 109 15.05 4.48 -11.22
N ILE A 110 13.85 4.63 -10.65
CA ILE A 110 13.04 5.84 -10.73
C ILE A 110 13.69 6.97 -9.93
N ALA A 111 14.15 6.69 -8.71
CA ALA A 111 14.83 7.65 -7.86
C ALA A 111 16.13 8.15 -8.50
N ILE A 112 16.91 7.27 -9.13
CA ILE A 112 18.12 7.66 -9.88
C ILE A 112 17.74 8.57 -11.06
N LYS A 113 16.73 8.17 -11.85
CA LYS A 113 16.31 8.94 -13.02
C LYS A 113 15.78 10.34 -12.66
N LEU A 114 15.11 10.47 -11.53
CA LEU A 114 14.63 11.75 -10.98
C LEU A 114 15.73 12.57 -10.30
N GLY A 115 16.96 12.04 -10.21
CA GLY A 115 18.07 12.69 -9.50
C GLY A 115 17.88 12.72 -7.97
N LEU A 116 16.95 11.92 -7.45
CA LEU A 116 16.71 11.77 -6.01
C LEU A 116 17.78 10.89 -5.36
N SER A 117 18.33 9.93 -6.11
CA SER A 117 19.47 9.09 -5.70
C SER A 117 20.61 9.20 -6.72
N THR A 118 21.85 9.04 -6.27
CA THR A 118 23.03 8.96 -7.15
C THR A 118 23.83 7.70 -6.81
N PRO A 119 23.96 6.74 -7.76
CA PRO A 119 24.69 5.51 -7.51
C PRO A 119 26.13 5.79 -7.05
N GLY A 120 26.54 5.15 -5.95
CA GLY A 120 27.91 5.22 -5.44
C GLY A 120 28.34 6.56 -4.84
N LYS A 121 27.45 7.56 -4.76
CA LYS A 121 27.76 8.86 -4.14
C LYS A 121 26.92 9.06 -2.89
N GLN A 122 27.58 9.19 -1.74
CA GLN A 122 26.93 9.58 -0.50
C GLN A 122 26.39 11.01 -0.63
N MET A 123 25.09 11.21 -0.42
CA MET A 123 24.49 12.54 -0.42
C MET A 123 24.83 13.29 0.87
N SER A 124 24.99 14.61 0.76
CA SER A 124 25.11 15.45 1.96
C SER A 124 23.77 15.53 2.69
N ASN A 125 23.78 15.64 4.02
CA ASN A 125 22.55 15.76 4.82
C ASN A 125 21.62 16.88 4.32
N ARG A 126 22.20 18.02 3.89
CA ARG A 126 21.42 19.16 3.36
C ARG A 126 20.69 18.80 2.08
N GLU A 127 21.37 18.13 1.16
CA GLU A 127 20.79 17.71 -0.12
C GLU A 127 19.68 16.67 0.10
N ALA A 128 19.90 15.68 0.96
CA ALA A 128 18.91 14.67 1.31
C ALA A 128 17.65 15.30 1.91
N ILE A 129 17.80 16.23 2.87
CA ILE A 129 16.69 16.95 3.48
C ILE A 129 15.94 17.81 2.45
N CYS A 130 16.65 18.56 1.60
CA CYS A 130 16.00 19.39 0.58
C CYS A 130 15.20 18.54 -0.42
N LYS A 131 15.74 17.40 -0.87
CA LYS A 131 15.04 16.47 -1.77
C LYS A 131 13.83 15.85 -1.08
N CYS A 132 13.98 15.41 0.16
CA CYS A 132 12.89 14.91 1.01
C CYS A 132 11.74 15.91 1.10
N LEU A 133 12.03 17.14 1.51
CA LEU A 133 11.04 18.19 1.64
C LEU A 133 10.42 18.56 0.29
N GLY A 134 11.18 18.57 -0.79
CA GLY A 134 10.64 18.78 -2.14
C GLY A 134 9.62 17.70 -2.54
N VAL A 135 9.94 16.43 -2.27
CA VAL A 135 9.02 15.31 -2.54
C VAL A 135 7.77 15.41 -1.66
N LEU A 136 7.94 15.61 -0.36
CA LEU A 136 6.84 15.64 0.61
C LEU A 136 5.93 16.85 0.45
N LEU A 137 6.48 18.04 0.20
CA LEU A 137 5.73 19.30 0.21
C LEU A 137 5.22 19.71 -1.18
N ILE A 138 5.82 19.20 -2.25
CA ILE A 138 5.47 19.61 -3.62
C ILE A 138 4.99 18.41 -4.44
N VAL A 139 5.79 17.35 -4.54
CA VAL A 139 5.48 16.24 -5.44
C VAL A 139 4.25 15.47 -4.96
N LEU A 140 4.20 15.03 -3.70
CA LEU A 140 3.07 14.25 -3.18
C LEU A 140 1.74 15.02 -3.22
N PRO A 141 1.65 16.30 -2.80
CA PRO A 141 0.38 17.04 -2.88
C PRO A 141 -0.11 17.23 -4.32
N LEU A 142 0.78 17.59 -5.26
CA LEU A 142 0.41 17.74 -6.66
C LEU A 142 -0.03 16.42 -7.28
N TRP A 143 0.63 15.33 -6.89
CA TRP A 143 0.27 13.99 -7.33
C TRP A 143 -1.12 13.56 -6.84
N ASN A 144 -1.41 13.75 -5.56
CA ASN A 144 -2.73 13.47 -4.99
C ASN A 144 -3.82 14.33 -5.63
N PHE A 145 -3.54 15.60 -5.89
CA PHE A 145 -4.48 16.50 -6.57
C PHE A 145 -4.78 16.03 -8.00
N PHE A 146 -3.74 15.65 -8.74
CA PHE A 146 -3.86 15.13 -10.11
C PHE A 146 -4.74 13.88 -10.18
N TRP A 147 -4.45 12.87 -9.34
CA TRP A 147 -5.25 11.64 -9.34
C TRP A 147 -6.68 11.89 -8.85
N SER A 148 -6.88 12.74 -7.86
CA SER A 148 -8.22 13.08 -7.38
C SER A 148 -9.08 13.75 -8.46
N ALA A 149 -8.46 14.55 -9.34
CA ALA A 149 -9.14 15.13 -10.49
C ALA A 149 -9.58 14.07 -11.51
N ILE A 150 -8.74 13.07 -11.77
CA ILE A 150 -9.07 11.98 -12.70
C ILE A 150 -10.15 11.06 -12.12
N LEU A 151 -10.02 10.71 -10.84
CA LEU A 151 -10.83 9.69 -10.17
C LEU A 151 -12.16 10.22 -9.64
N GLY A 152 -12.24 11.52 -9.33
CA GLY A 152 -13.47 12.13 -8.85
C GLY A 152 -14.62 12.11 -9.86
N GLY A 153 -14.30 12.17 -11.17
CA GLY A 153 -15.29 12.13 -12.24
C GLY A 153 -16.09 10.82 -12.31
N PRO A 154 -15.43 9.65 -12.47
CA PRO A 154 -16.10 8.35 -12.48
C PRO A 154 -16.94 8.08 -11.23
N LEU A 155 -16.44 8.44 -10.04
CA LEU A 155 -17.18 8.27 -8.79
C LEU A 155 -18.40 9.19 -8.74
N ALA A 156 -18.25 10.47 -9.09
CA ALA A 156 -19.39 11.38 -9.15
C ALA A 156 -20.45 10.91 -10.15
N ALA A 157 -20.03 10.35 -11.29
CA ALA A 157 -20.97 9.77 -12.26
C ALA A 157 -21.69 8.52 -11.72
N ALA A 158 -21.00 7.65 -10.98
CA ALA A 158 -21.59 6.46 -10.37
C ALA A 158 -22.64 6.80 -9.29
N GLU A 159 -22.40 7.87 -8.55
CA GLU A 159 -23.24 8.31 -7.43
C GLU A 159 -24.26 9.39 -7.80
N GLY A 160 -24.19 9.94 -9.01
CA GLY A 160 -25.01 11.08 -9.42
C GLY A 160 -24.66 12.39 -8.70
N TRP A 161 -23.41 12.54 -8.25
CA TRP A 161 -22.93 13.73 -7.56
C TRP A 161 -22.49 14.83 -8.51
N ALA A 162 -22.33 16.04 -7.97
CA ALA A 162 -21.52 17.05 -8.62
C ALA A 162 -20.05 16.57 -8.68
N TYR A 163 -19.34 16.91 -9.76
CA TYR A 163 -17.92 16.58 -9.89
C TYR A 163 -17.07 17.05 -8.70
N ALA A 164 -17.42 18.21 -8.12
CA ALA A 164 -16.74 18.75 -6.94
C ALA A 164 -16.77 17.78 -5.75
N ASP A 165 -17.91 17.12 -5.49
CA ASP A 165 -18.02 16.15 -4.41
C ASP A 165 -17.17 14.91 -4.67
N GLY A 166 -17.20 14.39 -5.89
CA GLY A 166 -16.33 13.27 -6.27
C GLY A 166 -14.85 13.61 -6.17
N PHE A 167 -14.46 14.82 -6.57
CA PHE A 167 -13.08 15.33 -6.44
C PHE A 167 -12.64 15.42 -4.97
N TRP A 168 -13.42 16.07 -4.11
CA TRP A 168 -13.09 16.24 -2.70
C TRP A 168 -13.12 14.92 -1.93
N PHE A 169 -14.04 14.01 -2.25
CA PHE A 169 -14.05 12.66 -1.72
C PHE A 169 -12.76 11.92 -2.10
N SER A 170 -12.41 11.91 -3.39
CA SER A 170 -11.19 11.24 -3.88
C SER A 170 -9.94 11.84 -3.26
N LEU A 171 -9.88 13.16 -3.11
CA LEU A 171 -8.75 13.82 -2.45
C LEU A 171 -8.63 13.42 -0.98
N GLY A 172 -9.74 13.30 -0.26
CA GLY A 172 -9.76 12.81 1.11
C GLY A 172 -9.21 11.38 1.23
N VAL A 173 -9.58 10.51 0.30
CA VAL A 173 -9.05 9.14 0.21
C VAL A 173 -7.56 9.15 -0.11
N MET A 174 -7.11 9.91 -1.10
CA MET A 174 -5.70 9.98 -1.54
C MET A 174 -4.77 10.60 -0.48
N THR A 175 -5.30 11.44 0.40
CA THR A 175 -4.53 12.01 1.53
C THR A 175 -4.70 11.21 2.83
N ALA A 176 -5.43 10.10 2.80
CA ALA A 176 -5.81 9.33 4.00
C ALA A 176 -6.43 10.20 5.10
N SER A 177 -7.23 11.19 4.71
CA SER A 177 -7.93 12.08 5.64
C SER A 177 -9.07 11.33 6.33
N THR A 178 -9.08 11.36 7.67
CA THR A 178 -10.14 10.71 8.48
C THR A 178 -11.42 11.51 8.61
N THR A 179 -11.40 12.79 8.26
CA THR A 179 -12.56 13.67 8.39
C THR A 179 -13.33 13.85 7.06
N GLY A 180 -12.79 13.33 5.95
CA GLY A 180 -13.22 13.67 4.61
C GLY A 180 -13.05 15.16 4.28
N TYR A 181 -13.16 15.52 3.00
CA TYR A 181 -13.26 16.92 2.55
C TYR A 181 -14.65 17.28 2.01
N THR A 182 -15.56 16.31 1.99
CA THR A 182 -16.97 16.47 1.64
C THR A 182 -17.81 15.59 2.56
N SER A 183 -19.10 15.92 2.70
CA SER A 183 -20.08 15.08 3.39
C SER A 183 -20.68 14.00 2.48
N ALA A 184 -20.33 13.98 1.19
CA ALA A 184 -20.76 12.93 0.27
C ALA A 184 -20.10 11.60 0.64
N ALA A 185 -20.87 10.52 0.64
CA ALA A 185 -20.40 9.17 0.89
C ALA A 185 -21.12 8.20 -0.06
N PRO A 186 -20.39 7.24 -0.66
CA PRO A 186 -20.95 6.39 -1.71
C PRO A 186 -22.12 5.56 -1.19
N GLY A 187 -23.28 5.71 -1.82
CA GLY A 187 -24.50 4.98 -1.50
C GLY A 187 -24.87 3.89 -2.52
N THR A 188 -24.28 3.93 -3.71
CA THR A 188 -24.53 2.93 -4.76
C THR A 188 -23.50 1.80 -4.70
N PRO A 189 -23.85 0.56 -5.08
CA PRO A 189 -22.88 -0.55 -5.12
C PRO A 189 -21.66 -0.24 -6.01
N LEU A 190 -21.86 0.51 -7.10
CA LEU A 190 -20.77 0.89 -7.99
C LEU A 190 -19.84 1.94 -7.35
N GLY A 191 -20.39 2.95 -6.69
CA GLY A 191 -19.57 3.94 -5.98
C GLY A 191 -18.84 3.35 -4.78
N MET A 192 -19.42 2.36 -4.09
CA MET A 192 -18.71 1.60 -3.05
C MET A 192 -17.51 0.84 -3.63
N VAL A 193 -17.66 0.18 -4.78
CA VAL A 193 -16.53 -0.46 -5.50
C VAL A 193 -15.46 0.56 -5.88
N PHE A 194 -15.85 1.72 -6.41
CA PHE A 194 -14.90 2.78 -6.73
C PHE A 194 -14.17 3.32 -5.49
N SER A 195 -14.88 3.50 -4.37
CA SER A 195 -14.27 3.92 -3.11
C SER A 195 -13.17 2.95 -2.68
N VAL A 196 -13.48 1.65 -2.62
CA VAL A 196 -12.48 0.61 -2.28
C VAL A 196 -11.29 0.64 -3.24
N LEU A 197 -11.54 0.78 -4.55
CA LEU A 197 -10.46 0.89 -5.55
C LEU A 197 -9.57 2.11 -5.29
N PHE A 198 -10.17 3.25 -4.95
CA PHE A 198 -9.42 4.47 -4.68
C PHE A 198 -8.61 4.34 -3.39
N ASP A 199 -9.14 3.70 -2.36
CA ASP A 199 -8.40 3.39 -1.12
C ASP A 199 -7.19 2.49 -1.43
N CYS A 200 -7.37 1.44 -2.26
CA CYS A 200 -6.28 0.56 -2.70
C CYS A 200 -5.17 1.32 -3.45
N TRP A 201 -5.57 2.26 -4.31
CA TRP A 201 -4.62 3.08 -5.07
C TRP A 201 -3.93 4.11 -4.18
N SER A 202 -4.67 4.78 -3.30
CA SER A 202 -4.12 5.71 -2.30
C SER A 202 -3.01 5.04 -1.49
N LEU A 203 -3.25 3.82 -1.02
CA LEU A 203 -2.27 3.02 -0.31
C LEU A 203 -1.00 2.73 -1.14
N SER A 204 -1.17 2.36 -2.41
CA SER A 204 -0.04 2.14 -3.32
C SER A 204 0.75 3.41 -3.60
N LEU A 205 0.07 4.56 -3.66
CA LEU A 205 0.72 5.87 -3.80
C LEU A 205 1.48 6.27 -2.54
N ALA A 206 0.92 6.00 -1.36
CA ALA A 206 1.62 6.18 -0.10
C ALA A 206 2.90 5.31 -0.05
N ALA A 207 2.83 4.07 -0.57
CA ALA A 207 4.00 3.20 -0.71
C ALA A 207 5.11 3.80 -1.56
N ILE A 208 4.76 4.35 -2.72
CA ILE A 208 5.70 5.02 -3.62
C ILE A 208 6.35 6.22 -2.89
N GLY A 209 5.52 7.01 -2.20
CA GLY A 209 5.99 8.14 -1.40
C GLY A 209 7.01 7.73 -0.34
N LEU A 210 6.69 6.69 0.44
CA LEU A 210 7.60 6.12 1.44
C LEU A 210 8.85 5.52 0.81
N GLY A 211 8.75 4.90 -0.37
CA GLY A 211 9.90 4.34 -1.08
C GLY A 211 10.92 5.38 -1.50
N PHE A 212 10.47 6.58 -1.86
CA PHE A 212 11.39 7.70 -2.07
C PHE A 212 12.10 8.15 -0.79
N LEU A 213 11.52 7.90 0.39
CA LEU A 213 12.12 8.25 1.69
C LEU A 213 13.07 7.16 2.22
N ASP A 214 12.78 5.89 1.92
CA ASP A 214 13.47 4.71 2.45
C ASP A 214 14.94 4.61 1.99
N SER A 215 15.24 4.99 0.74
CA SER A 215 16.50 4.59 0.11
C SER A 215 17.79 5.20 0.70
N GLN A 216 17.77 6.41 1.29
CA GLN A 216 18.92 7.05 1.96
C GLN A 216 18.51 8.19 2.91
N ILE A 217 17.35 8.79 2.68
CA ILE A 217 16.89 9.97 3.41
C ILE A 217 16.56 9.62 4.86
N ALA A 218 15.91 8.47 5.09
CA ALA A 218 15.53 8.03 6.42
C ALA A 218 16.74 7.91 7.36
N GLU A 219 17.85 7.33 6.91
CA GLU A 219 19.08 7.21 7.70
C GLU A 219 19.65 8.58 8.07
N HIS A 220 19.76 9.50 7.09
CA HIS A 220 20.22 10.87 7.35
C HIS A 220 19.27 11.64 8.27
N LEU A 221 17.95 11.41 8.18
CA LEU A 221 16.97 12.03 9.06
C LEU A 221 17.12 11.50 10.49
N CYS A 222 17.24 10.18 10.67
CA CYS A 222 17.48 9.53 11.95
C CYS A 222 18.75 10.07 12.63
N LEU A 223 19.84 10.20 11.86
CA LEU A 223 21.08 10.82 12.36
C LEU A 223 20.88 12.30 12.72
N ALA A 224 20.16 13.06 11.90
CA ALA A 224 19.93 14.49 12.14
C ALA A 224 19.06 14.77 13.38
N ILE A 225 18.08 13.91 13.68
CA ILE A 225 17.24 14.01 14.89
C ILE A 225 17.89 13.39 16.13
N GLY A 226 19.14 12.89 16.03
CA GLY A 226 19.85 12.25 17.12
C GLY A 226 19.35 10.84 17.45
N PHE A 227 18.51 10.25 16.59
CA PHE A 227 18.07 8.87 16.71
C PHE A 227 19.14 7.94 16.12
N SER A 228 20.16 7.65 16.92
CA SER A 228 21.12 6.59 16.64
C SER A 228 20.45 5.24 16.89
N ALA A 229 19.57 4.84 15.98
CA ALA A 229 19.16 3.46 15.93
C ALA A 229 20.40 2.68 15.50
N GLY A 230 20.86 1.74 16.33
CA GLY A 230 21.92 0.80 15.97
C GLY A 230 21.49 -0.18 14.88
N VAL A 231 20.85 0.32 13.81
CA VAL A 231 20.55 -0.39 12.56
C VAL A 231 21.83 -0.40 11.73
N THR A 232 22.89 -0.94 12.33
CA THR A 232 24.08 -1.32 11.60
C THR A 232 23.70 -2.55 10.78
N SER A 233 23.35 -2.32 9.51
CA SER A 233 23.52 -3.25 8.39
C SER A 233 23.19 -4.72 8.67
N LEU A 234 21.91 -5.08 8.80
CA LEU A 234 21.48 -6.44 8.46
C LEU A 234 21.42 -6.55 6.93
N GLY A 235 22.57 -6.64 6.25
CA GLY A 235 22.63 -7.20 4.89
C GLY A 235 23.54 -6.50 3.88
N CYS A 236 23.62 -5.16 3.85
CA CYS A 236 24.45 -4.45 2.87
C CYS A 236 25.91 -4.29 3.35
N SER A 237 26.53 -5.38 3.77
CA SER A 237 27.98 -5.46 3.95
C SER A 237 28.64 -5.45 2.58
N GLY A 238 28.93 -4.25 2.06
CA GLY A 238 30.07 -3.97 1.19
C GLY A 238 30.43 -5.01 0.14
N GLN A 239 29.48 -5.48 -0.69
CA GLN A 239 29.88 -5.97 -2.00
C GLN A 239 30.39 -4.76 -2.77
N GLN A 240 31.71 -4.56 -2.73
CA GLN A 240 32.41 -3.78 -3.74
C GLN A 240 31.88 -4.26 -5.09
N TYR A 241 31.24 -3.33 -5.80
CA TYR A 241 30.76 -3.50 -7.17
C TYR A 241 31.96 -3.90 -8.04
N THR A 242 32.19 -5.20 -8.15
CA THR A 242 33.20 -5.80 -9.01
C THR A 242 32.51 -6.03 -10.35
N ASP A 243 33.09 -5.44 -11.39
CA ASP A 243 32.63 -5.29 -12.78
C ASP A 243 31.31 -5.98 -13.21
N PRO A 244 30.33 -5.23 -13.74
CA PRO A 244 28.97 -5.72 -14.04
C PRO A 244 28.83 -6.58 -15.31
N VAL A 245 29.92 -6.97 -15.96
CA VAL A 245 29.84 -7.56 -17.31
C VAL A 245 29.36 -9.02 -17.31
N ASN A 246 29.39 -9.74 -16.18
CA ASN A 246 29.06 -11.17 -16.14
C ASN A 246 28.30 -11.68 -14.91
N SER A 247 27.76 -10.81 -14.05
CA SER A 247 26.97 -11.31 -12.91
C SER A 247 25.56 -11.72 -13.39
N PRO A 248 25.13 -12.98 -13.18
CA PRO A 248 23.78 -13.41 -13.53
C PRO A 248 22.78 -12.54 -12.77
N GLN A 249 21.83 -11.95 -13.49
CA GLN A 249 20.78 -11.13 -12.90
C GLN A 249 20.19 -11.82 -11.67
N PRO A 250 20.02 -11.12 -10.54
CA PRO A 250 19.39 -11.69 -9.35
C PRO A 250 17.97 -12.08 -9.74
N SER A 251 17.78 -13.37 -10.01
CA SER A 251 16.49 -13.94 -10.34
C SER A 251 15.52 -13.65 -9.20
N ILE A 252 14.31 -13.21 -9.55
CA ILE A 252 13.12 -12.93 -8.74
C ILE A 252 12.78 -14.11 -7.80
N LYS A 253 13.64 -14.39 -6.81
CA LYS A 253 13.50 -15.50 -5.86
C LYS A 253 13.21 -14.99 -4.44
N LEU A 254 13.53 -13.73 -4.16
CA LEU A 254 13.30 -13.12 -2.85
C LEU A 254 11.81 -12.84 -2.60
N SER A 255 11.04 -12.49 -3.63
CA SER A 255 9.60 -12.23 -3.52
C SER A 255 8.78 -13.50 -3.22
N LEU A 256 9.16 -14.65 -3.79
CA LEU A 256 8.49 -15.93 -3.56
C LEU A 256 8.73 -16.45 -2.13
N LEU A 257 9.93 -16.27 -1.58
CA LEU A 257 10.23 -16.66 -0.20
C LEU A 257 9.48 -15.79 0.80
N GLN A 258 9.41 -14.47 0.60
CA GLN A 258 8.63 -13.57 1.45
C GLN A 258 7.12 -13.87 1.38
N LEU A 259 6.59 -14.14 0.18
CA LEU A 259 5.20 -14.57 -0.01
C LEU A 259 4.93 -15.92 0.67
N THR A 260 5.89 -16.87 0.62
CA THR A 260 5.77 -18.19 1.22
C THR A 260 5.83 -18.12 2.75
N VAL A 261 6.72 -17.31 3.33
CA VAL A 261 6.78 -17.07 4.78
C VAL A 261 5.49 -16.40 5.27
N PHE A 262 4.95 -15.45 4.52
CA PHE A 262 3.67 -14.82 4.84
C PHE A 262 2.52 -15.84 4.81
N LEU A 263 2.40 -16.64 3.77
CA LEU A 263 1.37 -17.69 3.68
C LEU A 263 1.51 -18.75 4.77
N ILE A 264 2.73 -19.14 5.14
CA ILE A 264 2.99 -20.17 6.16
C ILE A 264 2.72 -19.67 7.58
N ILE A 265 2.92 -18.39 7.89
CA ILE A 265 2.71 -17.88 9.25
C ILE A 265 1.27 -17.41 9.43
N VAL A 266 0.75 -16.69 8.44
CA VAL A 266 -0.51 -15.96 8.58
C VAL A 266 -1.72 -16.86 8.39
N VAL A 267 -1.67 -17.80 7.43
CA VAL A 267 -2.81 -18.71 7.17
C VAL A 267 -3.06 -19.66 8.35
N PRO A 268 -2.04 -20.28 8.98
CA PRO A 268 -2.26 -21.12 10.17
C PRO A 268 -2.65 -20.34 11.41
N ALA A 269 -2.11 -19.13 11.61
CA ALA A 269 -2.54 -18.25 12.70
C ALA A 269 -4.02 -17.86 12.56
N PHE A 270 -4.46 -17.57 11.33
CA PHE A 270 -5.86 -17.29 11.03
C PHE A 270 -6.75 -18.52 11.30
N ALA A 271 -6.36 -19.71 10.84
CA ALA A 271 -7.10 -20.97 11.06
C ALA A 271 -7.18 -21.36 12.56
N PHE A 272 -6.11 -21.12 13.32
CA PHE A 272 -6.08 -21.36 14.76
C PHE A 272 -7.01 -20.40 15.52
N LEU A 273 -7.00 -19.12 15.15
CA LEU A 273 -7.89 -18.12 15.74
C LEU A 273 -9.36 -18.36 15.38
N THR A 274 -9.68 -18.75 14.14
CA THR A 274 -11.05 -19.14 13.78
C THR A 274 -11.51 -20.35 14.58
N SER A 275 -10.63 -21.32 14.83
CA SER A 275 -10.95 -22.49 15.65
C SER A 275 -11.20 -22.13 17.12
N LEU A 276 -10.50 -21.14 17.67
CA LEU A 276 -10.73 -20.63 19.02
C LEU A 276 -12.07 -19.88 19.14
N VAL A 277 -12.41 -19.06 18.15
CA VAL A 277 -13.66 -18.28 18.15
C VAL A 277 -14.87 -19.19 17.92
N LEU A 278 -14.79 -20.11 16.95
CA LEU A 278 -15.89 -21.03 16.63
C LEU A 278 -16.01 -22.21 17.62
N GLY A 279 -14.91 -22.62 18.25
CA GLY A 279 -14.89 -23.70 19.24
C GLY A 279 -15.54 -23.35 20.58
N GLY A 280 -15.76 -22.06 20.86
CA GLY A 280 -16.33 -21.57 22.12
C GLY A 280 -17.86 -21.67 22.25
N HIS A 281 -18.59 -22.16 21.24
CA HIS A 281 -20.06 -22.19 21.22
C HIS A 281 -20.70 -23.57 21.41
N CYS A 282 -19.93 -24.63 21.72
CA CYS A 282 -20.48 -25.98 21.89
C CYS A 282 -20.82 -26.38 23.35
N GLY A 283 -21.02 -25.44 24.28
CA GLY A 283 -21.18 -25.80 25.70
C GLY A 283 -22.06 -24.89 26.53
N ALA A 284 -23.36 -24.81 26.23
CA ALA A 284 -24.38 -24.42 27.20
C ALA A 284 -25.76 -24.90 26.70
N GLY A 285 -26.02 -26.20 26.90
CA GLY A 285 -27.36 -26.78 26.93
C GLY A 285 -27.66 -27.23 28.35
#